data_AF-A0A7J8CF91-F1
#
_entry.id   AF-A0A7J8CF91-F1
#
_cell.length_a   1.000
_cell.length_b   1.000
_cell.length_c   1.000
_cell.angle_alpha   90.00
_cell.angle_beta   90.00
_cell.angle_gamma   90.00
#
_symmetry.space_group_name_H-M   'P 1'
#
loop_
_entity.id
_entity.type
_entity.pdbx_description
1 polymer ?
#
loop_
_entity_poly.entity_id
_entity_poly.type
_entity_poly.pdbx_seq_one_letter_code
_entity_poly.pdbx_strand_id
1 'polypeptide(L)'
;MAAAVAVSGALGRAGWRFLRLRCLPVSRCRPAPLPRAFHASALRLRSSDEQKQQPPPSFSQQHSEAQGSEEPSPEAPRSAPRYTDQGGEEEEDHESEEQLQHRILTAALEFVPAHGWTAEAIAEGAQSLGLSKAAASMFGNDGSELILHFVTQCNAQLTRVLEEEQKLVQLGQAEKRKTDQFLRDAVETRLRMLIPYIEHWPRVQSPYPGPRPTMCSHL
;
A
#
# COMPACT_ATOMS: atom_id res chain seq x y z
N MET A 1 -10.97 68.63 -14.88
CA MET A 1 -9.70 68.13 -15.46
C MET A 1 -8.63 68.16 -14.38
N ALA A 2 -8.03 67.02 -14.06
CA ALA A 2 -6.75 66.88 -13.34
C ALA A 2 -6.30 65.42 -13.61
N ALA A 3 -5.39 65.20 -14.56
CA ALA A 3 -3.95 65.23 -14.36
C ALA A 3 -3.47 64.01 -13.54
N ALA A 4 -3.20 62.91 -14.24
CA ALA A 4 -2.67 61.69 -13.64
C ALA A 4 -1.14 61.76 -13.45
N VAL A 5 -0.64 61.12 -12.40
CA VAL A 5 0.80 60.87 -12.20
C VAL A 5 0.98 59.38 -11.91
N ALA A 6 1.34 58.61 -12.93
CA ALA A 6 1.70 57.20 -12.78
C ALA A 6 3.19 57.09 -12.43
N VAL A 7 3.50 56.52 -11.26
CA VAL A 7 4.89 56.30 -10.81
C VAL A 7 5.27 54.83 -11.07
N SER A 8 5.90 54.59 -12.22
CA SER A 8 6.38 53.25 -12.62
C SER A 8 7.61 52.82 -11.82
N GLY A 9 7.41 52.18 -10.67
CA GLY A 9 8.46 51.62 -9.81
C GLY A 9 9.07 50.32 -10.34
N ALA A 10 9.70 50.33 -11.51
CA ALA A 10 10.33 49.15 -12.11
C ALA A 10 11.74 48.89 -11.54
N LEU A 11 11.85 48.09 -10.48
CA LEU A 11 13.14 47.77 -9.83
C LEU A 11 13.25 46.29 -9.40
N GLY A 12 14.37 45.65 -9.79
CA GLY A 12 14.95 44.54 -9.03
C GLY A 12 14.31 43.14 -9.19
N ARG A 13 14.43 42.50 -10.37
CA ARG A 13 14.44 41.02 -10.45
C ARG A 13 15.76 40.47 -9.88
N ALA A 14 15.98 40.64 -8.57
CA ALA A 14 17.13 40.07 -7.86
C ALA A 14 17.03 38.54 -7.80
N GLY A 15 18.09 37.84 -8.20
CA GLY A 15 18.01 36.41 -8.50
C GLY A 15 17.93 35.50 -7.27
N TRP A 16 16.78 34.83 -7.08
CA TRP A 16 16.64 33.70 -6.15
C TRP A 16 17.35 32.46 -6.71
N ARG A 17 18.69 32.48 -6.69
CA ARG A 17 19.58 31.45 -7.26
C ARG A 17 20.60 30.86 -6.27
N PHE A 18 20.25 30.68 -4.99
CA PHE A 18 21.09 29.92 -4.05
C PHE A 18 20.35 29.07 -3.00
N LEU A 19 19.31 28.34 -3.42
CA LEU A 19 18.75 27.22 -2.64
C LEU A 19 18.66 25.90 -3.46
N ARG A 20 19.70 25.60 -4.24
CA ARG A 20 19.97 24.21 -4.64
C ARG A 20 20.56 23.47 -3.45
N LEU A 21 19.69 22.96 -2.57
CA LEU A 21 20.03 21.86 -1.66
C LEU A 21 20.60 20.72 -2.50
N ARG A 22 21.91 20.48 -2.38
CA ARG A 22 22.53 19.29 -2.97
C ARG A 22 22.12 18.09 -2.12
N CYS A 23 21.11 17.36 -2.56
CA CYS A 23 20.88 16.00 -2.10
C CYS A 23 22.12 15.18 -2.45
N LEU A 24 23.01 14.99 -1.48
CA LEU A 24 24.07 13.98 -1.56
C LEU A 24 23.37 12.63 -1.69
N PRO A 25 23.75 11.78 -2.66
CA PRO A 25 23.15 10.46 -2.78
C PRO A 25 23.45 9.67 -1.51
N VAL A 26 22.42 9.18 -0.84
CA VAL A 26 22.58 8.26 0.29
C VAL A 26 23.33 7.04 -0.23
N SER A 27 24.54 6.82 0.28
CA SER A 27 25.34 5.64 -0.03
C SER A 27 24.55 4.39 0.36
N ARG A 28 23.97 3.70 -0.63
CA ARG A 28 23.37 2.37 -0.43
C ARG A 28 24.41 1.49 0.26
N CYS A 29 24.16 1.13 1.52
CA CYS A 29 24.92 0.10 2.20
C CYS A 29 24.72 -1.21 1.43
N ARG A 30 25.70 -1.58 0.61
CA ARG A 30 25.69 -2.81 -0.18
C ARG A 30 25.69 -3.98 0.81
N PRO A 31 24.65 -4.83 0.85
CA PRO A 31 24.69 -6.03 1.69
C PRO A 31 25.84 -6.91 1.24
N ALA A 32 26.64 -7.39 2.20
CA ALA A 32 27.74 -8.30 1.91
C ALA A 32 27.17 -9.65 1.41
N PRO A 33 27.72 -10.24 0.34
CA PRO A 33 27.29 -11.56 -0.10
C PRO A 33 27.76 -12.62 0.90
N LEU A 34 26.84 -13.12 1.73
CA LEU A 34 27.10 -14.28 2.57
C LEU A 34 27.34 -15.51 1.66
N PRO A 35 28.43 -16.28 1.87
CA PRO A 35 28.71 -17.47 1.07
C PRO A 35 27.74 -18.61 1.45
N ARG A 36 26.59 -18.67 0.78
CA ARG A 36 25.57 -19.70 0.96
C ARG A 36 26.03 -21.02 0.34
N ALA A 37 26.83 -21.78 1.10
CA ALA A 37 27.39 -23.06 0.68
C ALA A 37 26.30 -24.14 0.52
N PHE A 38 25.83 -24.35 -0.71
CA PHE A 38 24.97 -25.47 -1.07
C PHE A 38 25.83 -26.73 -1.27
N HIS A 39 25.79 -27.66 -0.33
CA HIS A 39 26.38 -29.00 -0.49
C HIS A 39 25.53 -29.85 -1.45
N ALA A 40 25.87 -29.80 -2.74
CA ALA A 40 25.29 -30.68 -3.76
C ALA A 40 25.95 -32.07 -3.70
N SER A 41 25.33 -33.01 -3.00
CA SER A 41 25.79 -34.41 -2.89
C SER A 41 25.62 -35.18 -4.21
N ALA A 42 26.62 -35.11 -5.08
CA ALA A 42 26.65 -35.84 -6.34
C ALA A 42 26.89 -37.35 -6.14
N LEU A 43 25.82 -38.14 -6.13
CA LEU A 43 25.91 -39.60 -6.19
C LEU A 43 26.39 -40.05 -7.57
N ARG A 44 27.65 -40.50 -7.67
CA ARG A 44 28.17 -41.19 -8.85
C ARG A 44 27.55 -42.59 -8.98
N LEU A 45 26.51 -42.73 -9.81
CA LEU A 45 26.19 -44.04 -10.37
C LEU A 45 27.21 -44.36 -11.47
N ARG A 46 27.92 -45.48 -11.33
CA ARG A 46 28.99 -45.88 -12.24
C ARG A 46 28.42 -46.82 -13.30
N SER A 47 28.66 -46.55 -14.59
CA SER A 47 28.30 -47.47 -15.66
C SER A 47 29.12 -48.76 -15.58
N SER A 48 28.50 -49.88 -15.96
CA SER A 48 29.15 -51.10 -16.41
C SER A 48 28.30 -51.70 -17.53
N ASP A 49 28.84 -51.69 -18.74
CA ASP A 49 28.30 -52.35 -19.91
C ASP A 49 28.43 -53.88 -19.79
N GLU A 50 27.42 -54.64 -20.24
CA GLU A 50 27.56 -55.39 -21.50
C GLU A 50 26.25 -56.08 -22.00
N GLN A 51 25.90 -55.77 -23.26
CA GLN A 51 25.67 -56.75 -24.33
C GLN A 51 24.59 -57.85 -24.19
N LYS A 52 23.43 -57.67 -24.87
CA LYS A 52 22.97 -58.59 -25.96
C LYS A 52 21.68 -58.18 -26.73
N GLN A 53 21.75 -58.30 -28.07
CA GLN A 53 20.74 -58.81 -29.03
C GLN A 53 19.34 -58.14 -29.20
N GLN A 54 19.29 -57.18 -30.14
CA GLN A 54 18.50 -57.15 -31.42
C GLN A 54 16.94 -57.35 -31.44
N PRO A 55 16.16 -56.50 -32.17
CA PRO A 55 14.67 -56.56 -32.33
C PRO A 55 14.24 -57.49 -33.51
N PRO A 56 12.94 -57.61 -33.97
CA PRO A 56 11.69 -56.83 -33.75
C PRO A 56 10.48 -57.77 -33.40
N PRO A 57 9.16 -57.53 -33.73
CA PRO A 57 8.45 -56.38 -34.31
C PRO A 57 7.14 -55.94 -33.62
N SER A 58 6.49 -54.93 -34.22
CA SER A 58 5.07 -54.61 -34.00
C SER A 58 4.16 -55.64 -34.69
N PHE A 59 3.01 -55.97 -34.09
CA PHE A 59 1.86 -56.54 -34.81
C PHE A 59 0.52 -56.25 -34.12
N SER A 60 -0.54 -56.13 -34.92
CA SER A 60 -1.90 -55.80 -34.48
C SER A 60 -2.73 -57.02 -34.10
N GLN A 61 -3.74 -56.82 -33.25
CA GLN A 61 -5.03 -57.53 -33.25
C GLN A 61 -6.01 -56.84 -32.29
N GLN A 62 -7.35 -56.82 -32.47
CA GLN A 62 -8.22 -56.61 -33.64
C GLN A 62 -9.69 -56.74 -33.15
N HIS A 63 -10.63 -55.94 -33.71
CA HIS A 63 -12.07 -56.27 -33.86
C HIS A 63 -12.93 -56.34 -32.58
N SER A 64 -14.27 -56.22 -32.60
CA SER A 64 -15.29 -55.96 -33.65
C SER A 64 -16.28 -54.87 -33.14
N GLU A 65 -16.88 -53.98 -33.94
CA GLU A 65 -18.12 -54.12 -34.77
C GLU A 65 -19.38 -54.48 -33.93
N ALA A 66 -20.61 -53.99 -34.21
CA ALA A 66 -21.18 -53.26 -35.37
C ALA A 66 -22.14 -52.12 -34.88
N GLN A 67 -22.93 -51.34 -35.64
CA GLN A 67 -23.69 -51.51 -36.90
C GLN A 67 -23.98 -50.14 -37.58
N GLY A 68 -24.22 -50.11 -38.90
CA GLY A 68 -24.98 -49.05 -39.62
C GLY A 68 -26.42 -49.53 -39.92
N SER A 69 -27.36 -48.80 -40.55
CA SER A 69 -27.42 -47.46 -41.20
C SER A 69 -28.92 -46.99 -41.26
N GLU A 70 -29.52 -46.16 -42.14
CA GLU A 70 -29.17 -45.30 -43.30
C GLU A 70 -30.34 -44.33 -43.62
N GLU A 71 -30.10 -43.05 -44.00
CA GLU A 71 -30.91 -42.11 -44.85
C GLU A 71 -32.46 -41.90 -44.64
N PRO A 72 -33.15 -40.91 -45.29
CA PRO A 72 -32.79 -39.50 -45.58
C PRO A 72 -33.92 -38.44 -45.30
N SER A 73 -33.54 -37.15 -45.17
CA SER A 73 -34.37 -35.94 -45.52
C SER A 73 -35.62 -35.59 -44.66
N PRO A 74 -36.21 -34.36 -44.75
CA PRO A 74 -35.65 -33.00 -44.60
C PRO A 74 -36.33 -32.17 -43.46
N GLU A 75 -36.16 -30.83 -43.51
CA GLU A 75 -36.89 -29.74 -42.81
C GLU A 75 -36.27 -29.08 -41.55
N ALA A 76 -36.81 -27.88 -41.25
CA ALA A 76 -36.53 -26.95 -40.14
C ALA A 76 -35.13 -26.29 -40.11
N PRO A 77 -34.96 -25.02 -40.56
CA PRO A 77 -33.78 -24.24 -40.25
C PRO A 77 -33.78 -23.90 -38.74
N ARG A 78 -32.97 -24.62 -37.96
CA ARG A 78 -32.77 -24.32 -36.54
C ARG A 78 -32.23 -22.89 -36.39
N SER A 79 -33.05 -22.01 -35.83
CA SER A 79 -32.64 -20.64 -35.48
C SER A 79 -31.42 -20.71 -34.57
N ALA A 80 -30.26 -20.32 -35.09
CA ALA A 80 -29.07 -20.18 -34.27
C ALA A 80 -29.38 -19.20 -33.13
N PRO A 81 -28.97 -19.49 -31.87
CA PRO A 81 -29.05 -18.50 -30.82
C PRO A 81 -28.16 -17.34 -31.26
N ARG A 82 -28.81 -16.25 -31.68
CA ARG A 82 -28.14 -15.03 -32.11
C ARG A 82 -27.42 -14.50 -30.89
N TYR A 83 -26.11 -14.75 -30.81
CA TYR A 83 -25.26 -14.28 -29.73
C TYR A 83 -25.27 -12.76 -29.82
N THR A 84 -26.21 -12.15 -29.10
CA THR A 84 -26.29 -10.71 -28.96
C THR A 84 -25.07 -10.31 -28.19
N ASP A 85 -24.16 -9.69 -28.92
CA ASP A 85 -23.04 -8.88 -28.43
C ASP A 85 -23.60 -7.75 -27.56
N GLN A 86 -24.05 -8.12 -26.36
CA GLN A 86 -24.28 -7.20 -25.28
C GLN A 86 -22.91 -6.93 -24.68
N GLY A 87 -22.17 -6.03 -25.33
CA GLY A 87 -21.13 -5.21 -24.72
C GLY A 87 -21.77 -4.29 -23.67
N GLY A 88 -22.35 -4.91 -22.64
CA GLY A 88 -22.55 -4.30 -21.35
C GLY A 88 -21.21 -4.33 -20.65
N GLU A 89 -20.37 -3.34 -20.94
CA GLU A 89 -19.30 -2.94 -20.04
C GLU A 89 -19.99 -2.32 -18.81
N GLU A 90 -20.51 -3.21 -17.95
CA GLU A 90 -20.78 -2.88 -16.57
C GLU A 90 -19.41 -2.60 -15.94
N GLU A 91 -19.00 -1.33 -15.95
CA GLU A 91 -17.92 -0.82 -15.10
C GLU A 91 -18.38 -0.97 -13.64
N GLU A 92 -18.30 -2.20 -13.11
CA GLU A 92 -18.35 -2.45 -11.68
C GLU A 92 -17.19 -1.66 -11.06
N ASP A 93 -17.52 -0.58 -10.35
CA ASP A 93 -16.57 0.33 -9.68
C ASP A 93 -15.92 -0.37 -8.48
N HIS A 94 -15.10 -1.38 -8.80
CA HIS A 94 -14.40 -2.23 -7.84
C HIS A 94 -13.38 -1.40 -7.06
N GLU A 95 -13.50 -1.39 -5.73
CA GLU A 95 -12.46 -0.80 -4.90
C GLU A 95 -11.12 -1.53 -5.08
N SER A 96 -10.03 -0.78 -5.20
CA SER A 96 -8.70 -1.38 -5.28
C SER A 96 -8.25 -1.90 -3.92
N GLU A 97 -7.30 -2.85 -3.89
CA GLU A 97 -6.81 -3.40 -2.63
C GLU A 97 -6.24 -2.31 -1.72
N GLU A 98 -5.54 -1.31 -2.28
CA GLU A 98 -4.99 -0.18 -1.55
C GLU A 98 -6.06 0.76 -0.99
N GLN A 99 -7.21 0.90 -1.68
CA GLN A 99 -8.37 1.64 -1.19
C GLN A 99 -9.02 0.92 0.00
N LEU A 100 -9.21 -0.40 -0.11
CA LEU A 100 -9.71 -1.24 0.97
C LEU A 100 -8.78 -1.21 2.19
N GLN A 101 -7.47 -1.35 1.97
CA GLN A 101 -6.44 -1.21 3.02
C GLN A 101 -6.52 0.16 3.71
N HIS A 102 -6.59 1.25 2.94
CA HIS A 102 -6.74 2.61 3.47
C HIS A 102 -8.04 2.80 4.25
N ARG A 103 -9.16 2.19 3.83
CA ARG A 103 -10.43 2.19 4.59
C ARG A 103 -10.27 1.49 5.94
N ILE A 104 -9.73 0.28 5.96
CA ILE A 104 -9.50 -0.51 7.18
C ILE A 104 -8.58 0.24 8.15
N LEU A 105 -7.43 0.74 7.67
CA LEU A 105 -6.50 1.50 8.51
C LEU A 105 -7.09 2.83 9.01
N THR A 106 -8.04 3.44 8.29
CA THR A 106 -8.74 4.64 8.78
C THR A 106 -9.75 4.29 9.88
N ALA A 107 -10.55 3.24 9.70
CA ALA A 107 -11.50 2.76 10.72
C ALA A 107 -10.81 2.26 11.98
N ALA A 108 -9.64 1.61 11.84
CA ALA A 108 -8.83 1.13 12.95
C ALA A 108 -8.37 2.22 13.93
N LEU A 109 -8.28 3.49 13.49
CA LEU A 109 -7.89 4.60 14.36
C LEU A 109 -8.88 4.84 15.50
N GLU A 110 -10.18 4.58 15.30
CA GLU A 110 -11.20 4.71 16.35
C GLU A 110 -10.96 3.74 17.52
N PHE A 111 -10.25 2.63 17.27
CA PHE A 111 -9.94 1.59 18.25
C PHE A 111 -8.54 1.71 18.88
N VAL A 112 -7.65 2.56 18.34
CA VAL A 112 -6.31 2.83 18.91
C VAL A 112 -6.34 3.31 20.36
N PRO A 113 -7.31 4.13 20.84
CA PRO A 113 -7.40 4.48 22.25
C PRO A 113 -7.64 3.28 23.18
N ALA A 114 -8.24 2.18 22.70
CA ALA A 114 -8.55 0.99 23.48
C ALA A 114 -7.51 -0.14 23.32
N HIS A 115 -7.08 -0.42 22.07
CA HIS A 115 -6.18 -1.53 21.73
C HIS A 115 -4.73 -1.10 21.42
N GLY A 116 -4.46 0.20 21.41
CA GLY A 116 -3.18 0.77 21.01
C GLY A 116 -2.88 0.57 19.52
N TRP A 117 -1.60 0.71 19.17
CA TRP A 117 -1.09 0.53 17.81
C TRP A 117 -0.77 -0.95 17.57
N THR A 118 -1.80 -1.75 17.33
CA THR A 118 -1.72 -3.22 17.27
C THR A 118 -2.59 -3.79 16.15
N ALA A 119 -2.33 -5.04 15.75
CA ALA A 119 -3.20 -5.78 14.83
C ALA A 119 -4.62 -6.02 15.39
N GLU A 120 -4.83 -5.92 16.70
CA GLU A 120 -6.17 -5.96 17.30
C GLU A 120 -7.00 -4.74 16.89
N ALA A 121 -6.44 -3.52 16.96
CA ALA A 121 -7.11 -2.31 16.49
C ALA A 121 -7.48 -2.39 15.00
N ILE A 122 -6.62 -3.02 14.19
CA ILE A 122 -6.87 -3.29 12.76
C ILE A 122 -8.01 -4.30 12.58
N ALA A 123 -8.07 -5.36 13.40
CA ALA A 123 -9.14 -6.36 13.36
C ALA A 123 -10.50 -5.79 13.81
N GLU A 124 -10.53 -4.88 14.79
CA GLU A 124 -11.75 -4.15 15.15
C GLU A 124 -12.18 -3.15 14.05
N GLY A 125 -11.22 -2.41 13.46
CA GLY A 125 -11.47 -1.55 12.30
C GLY A 125 -11.97 -2.29 11.05
N ALA A 126 -11.57 -3.54 10.85
CA ALA A 126 -12.11 -4.40 9.80
C ALA A 126 -13.59 -4.78 10.08
N GLN A 127 -13.91 -5.15 11.32
CA GLN A 127 -15.28 -5.53 11.70
C GLN A 127 -16.26 -4.35 11.68
N SER A 128 -15.84 -3.13 12.03
CA SER A 128 -16.70 -1.95 11.93
C SER A 128 -17.09 -1.62 10.47
N LEU A 129 -16.28 -2.08 9.50
CA LEU A 129 -16.59 -2.05 8.06
C LEU A 129 -17.37 -3.29 7.58
N GLY A 130 -17.78 -4.20 8.47
CA GLY A 130 -18.50 -5.44 8.14
C GLY A 130 -17.61 -6.58 7.62
N LEU A 131 -16.28 -6.43 7.66
CA LEU A 131 -15.32 -7.42 7.19
C LEU A 131 -14.97 -8.43 8.29
N SER A 132 -14.45 -9.59 7.90
CA SER A 132 -13.91 -10.56 8.85
C SER A 132 -12.65 -10.00 9.54
N LYS A 133 -12.45 -10.33 10.83
CA LYS A 133 -11.17 -10.10 11.54
C LYS A 133 -9.95 -10.61 10.74
N ALA A 134 -10.15 -11.62 9.88
CA ALA A 134 -9.12 -12.14 8.99
C ALA A 134 -8.51 -11.09 8.04
N ALA A 135 -9.23 -10.01 7.69
CA ALA A 135 -8.68 -8.92 6.87
C ALA A 135 -7.47 -8.23 7.54
N ALA A 136 -7.31 -8.33 8.87
CA ALA A 136 -6.12 -7.86 9.56
C ALA A 136 -4.83 -8.60 9.14
N SER A 137 -4.91 -9.79 8.52
CA SER A 137 -3.72 -10.51 8.01
C SER A 137 -3.13 -9.93 6.73
N MET A 138 -3.76 -8.89 6.16
CA MET A 138 -3.17 -8.09 5.06
C MET A 138 -2.03 -7.19 5.56
N PHE A 139 -1.95 -6.96 6.87
CA PHE A 139 -1.05 -6.00 7.52
C PHE A 139 -0.06 -6.69 8.47
N GLY A 140 1.04 -6.00 8.78
CA GLY A 140 2.02 -6.40 9.77
C GLY A 140 1.48 -6.48 11.21
N ASN A 141 1.80 -7.57 11.90
CA ASN A 141 1.43 -7.81 13.31
C ASN A 141 1.93 -6.74 14.31
N ASP A 142 2.86 -5.87 13.90
CA ASP A 142 3.49 -4.84 14.74
C ASP A 142 2.72 -3.50 14.76
N GLY A 143 1.66 -3.36 13.96
CA GLY A 143 0.89 -2.11 13.85
C GLY A 143 1.64 -0.96 13.17
N SER A 144 2.81 -1.22 12.56
CA SER A 144 3.65 -0.19 11.93
C SER A 144 2.94 0.54 10.78
N GLU A 145 2.12 -0.17 10.02
CA GLU A 145 1.32 0.37 8.92
C GLU A 145 0.22 1.32 9.41
N LEU A 146 -0.43 1.00 10.54
CA LEU A 146 -1.43 1.88 11.17
C LEU A 146 -0.79 3.18 11.69
N ILE A 147 0.41 3.09 12.26
CA ILE A 147 1.21 4.25 12.68
C ILE A 147 1.60 5.10 11.47
N LEU A 148 2.08 4.47 10.39
CA LEU A 148 2.51 5.15 9.16
C LEU A 148 1.33 5.84 8.45
N HIS A 149 0.18 5.17 8.38
CA HIS A 149 -1.08 5.71 7.87
C HIS A 149 -1.49 6.97 8.64
N PHE A 150 -1.58 6.88 9.97
CA PHE A 150 -1.90 8.02 10.84
C PHE A 150 -0.92 9.19 10.69
N VAL A 151 0.39 8.92 10.63
CA VAL A 151 1.41 9.96 10.42
C VAL A 151 1.22 10.63 9.06
N THR A 152 0.91 9.86 8.02
CA THR A 152 0.66 10.35 6.66
C THR A 152 -0.62 11.20 6.60
N GLN A 153 -1.71 10.74 7.21
CA GLN A 153 -2.98 11.45 7.33
C GLN A 153 -2.81 12.79 8.05
N CYS A 154 -2.13 12.81 9.20
CA CYS A 154 -1.84 14.04 9.94
C CYS A 154 -1.01 15.04 9.12
N ASN A 155 -0.04 14.55 8.35
CA ASN A 155 0.80 15.40 7.50
C ASN A 155 0.01 15.98 6.32
N ALA A 156 -0.88 15.18 5.70
CA ALA A 156 -1.81 15.66 4.67
C ALA A 156 -2.82 16.68 5.22
N GLN A 157 -3.34 16.46 6.44
CA GLN A 157 -4.22 17.41 7.12
C GLN A 157 -3.49 18.72 7.44
N LEU A 158 -2.24 18.66 7.91
CA LEU A 158 -1.42 19.86 8.12
C LEU A 158 -1.23 20.65 6.82
N THR A 159 -0.91 19.98 5.70
CA THR A 159 -0.78 20.65 4.39
C THR A 159 -2.07 21.36 3.98
N ARG A 160 -3.24 20.72 4.16
CA ARG A 160 -4.55 21.35 3.85
C ARG A 160 -4.78 22.62 4.68
N VAL A 161 -4.56 22.56 6.00
CA VAL A 161 -4.68 23.72 6.88
C VAL A 161 -3.73 24.84 6.45
N LEU A 162 -2.46 24.53 6.17
CA LEU A 162 -1.48 25.54 5.74
C LEU A 162 -1.83 26.14 4.36
N GLU A 163 -2.40 25.37 3.44
CA GLU A 163 -2.93 25.89 2.18
C GLU A 163 -4.15 26.80 2.38
N GLU A 164 -5.06 26.44 3.28
CA GLU A 164 -6.25 27.24 3.63
C GLU A 164 -5.85 28.58 4.24
N GLU A 165 -4.92 28.57 5.21
CA GLU A 165 -4.32 29.78 5.76
C GLU A 165 -3.64 30.62 4.67
N GLN A 166 -2.89 30.00 3.75
CA GLN A 166 -2.26 30.71 2.64
C GLN A 166 -3.29 31.29 1.65
N LYS A 167 -4.44 30.64 1.45
CA LYS A 167 -5.56 31.18 0.64
C LYS A 167 -6.16 32.42 1.32
N LEU A 168 -6.38 32.40 2.63
CA LEU A 168 -6.86 33.57 3.40
C LEU A 168 -5.89 34.76 3.32
N VAL A 169 -4.58 34.52 3.40
CA VAL A 169 -3.56 35.58 3.25
C VAL A 169 -3.52 36.14 1.83
N GLN A 170 -3.66 35.29 0.80
CA GLN A 170 -3.74 35.74 -0.60
C GLN A 170 -5.01 36.55 -0.91
N LEU A 171 -6.12 36.25 -0.23
CA LEU A 171 -7.38 37.02 -0.31
C LEU A 171 -7.37 38.31 0.52
N GLY A 172 -6.28 38.60 1.25
CA GLY A 172 -6.19 39.77 2.15
C GLY A 172 -7.06 39.66 3.40
N GLN A 173 -7.60 38.48 3.70
CA GLN A 173 -8.46 38.22 4.87
C GLN A 173 -7.65 37.91 6.14
N ALA A 174 -6.36 37.60 5.99
CA ALA A 174 -5.41 37.38 7.08
C ALA A 174 -4.07 38.06 6.79
N GLU A 175 -3.40 38.58 7.82
CA GLU A 175 -2.04 39.09 7.68
C GLU A 175 -1.00 37.96 7.58
N LYS A 176 0.10 38.22 6.87
CA LYS A 176 1.23 37.29 6.80
C LYS A 176 1.97 37.26 8.16
N ARG A 177 1.73 36.20 8.94
CA ARG A 177 2.50 35.88 10.16
C ARG A 177 4.01 35.88 9.92
N LYS A 178 4.76 36.24 10.97
CA LYS A 178 6.22 36.08 11.04
C LYS A 178 6.58 34.59 11.04
N THR A 179 7.76 34.24 10.52
CA THR A 179 8.21 32.85 10.37
C THR A 179 8.26 32.08 11.69
N ASP A 180 8.63 32.75 12.79
CA ASP A 180 8.70 32.15 14.13
C ASP A 180 7.31 31.83 14.70
N GLN A 181 6.31 32.70 14.49
CA GLN A 181 4.93 32.43 14.88
C GLN A 181 4.33 31.31 14.00
N PHE A 182 4.50 31.40 12.68
CA PHE A 182 4.03 30.39 11.73
C PHE A 182 4.56 28.97 12.07
N LEU A 183 5.84 28.84 12.43
CA LEU A 183 6.43 27.56 12.83
C LEU A 183 5.87 27.05 14.17
N ARG A 184 5.58 27.94 15.14
CA ARG A 184 4.90 27.56 16.39
C ARG A 184 3.51 27.03 16.11
N ASP A 185 2.70 27.80 15.37
CA ASP A 185 1.31 27.46 15.04
C ASP A 185 1.21 26.14 14.29
N ALA A 186 2.08 25.91 13.31
CA ALA A 186 2.11 24.68 12.51
C ALA A 186 2.52 23.44 13.35
N VAL A 187 3.52 23.57 14.22
CA VAL A 187 3.95 22.49 15.13
C VAL A 187 2.87 22.21 16.19
N GLU A 188 2.29 23.25 16.79
CA GLU A 188 1.20 23.12 17.75
C GLU A 188 -0.02 22.42 17.12
N THR A 189 -0.39 22.81 15.90
CA THR A 189 -1.47 22.18 15.11
C THR A 189 -1.17 20.70 14.84
N ARG A 190 0.06 20.38 14.41
CA ARG A 190 0.47 18.99 14.12
C ARG A 190 0.56 18.11 15.38
N LEU A 191 0.89 18.69 16.53
CA LEU A 191 0.94 17.99 17.82
C LEU A 191 -0.45 17.82 18.44
N ARG A 192 -1.39 18.76 18.24
CA ARG A 192 -2.79 18.62 18.69
C ARG A 192 -3.47 17.39 18.10
N MET A 193 -3.11 16.99 16.87
CA MET A 193 -3.60 15.75 16.24
C MET A 193 -3.25 14.47 17.03
N LEU A 194 -2.26 14.52 17.92
CA LEU A 194 -1.85 13.38 18.76
C LEU A 194 -2.69 13.24 20.04
N ILE A 195 -3.48 14.26 20.43
CA ILE A 195 -4.21 14.29 21.70
C ILE A 195 -5.12 13.06 21.93
N PRO A 196 -5.91 12.58 20.94
CA PRO A 196 -6.75 11.39 21.14
C PRO A 196 -5.98 10.08 21.37
N TYR A 197 -4.68 10.07 21.07
CA TYR A 197 -3.85 8.86 21.04
C TYR A 197 -2.68 8.92 22.04
N ILE A 198 -2.65 9.95 22.89
CA ILE A 198 -1.47 10.33 23.69
C ILE A 198 -1.06 9.27 24.72
N GLU A 199 -1.97 8.43 25.21
CA GLU A 199 -1.67 7.34 26.14
C GLU A 199 -0.83 6.23 25.49
N HIS A 200 -1.06 5.98 24.20
CA HIS A 200 -0.42 4.91 23.43
C HIS A 200 0.78 5.40 22.61
N TRP A 201 0.87 6.70 22.33
CA TRP A 201 1.95 7.32 21.55
C TRP A 201 3.38 7.11 22.10
N PRO A 202 3.67 7.11 23.42
CA PRO A 202 5.01 6.82 23.93
C PRO A 202 5.53 5.43 23.56
N ARG A 203 4.63 4.45 23.33
CA ARG A 203 5.00 3.09 22.92
C ARG A 203 5.51 3.07 21.47
N VAL A 204 4.91 3.87 20.60
CA VAL A 204 5.36 4.08 19.20
C VAL A 204 6.77 4.66 19.15
N GLN A 205 7.09 5.57 20.07
CA GLN A 205 8.39 6.24 20.12
C GLN A 205 9.49 5.42 20.85
N SER A 206 9.17 4.22 21.33
CA SER A 206 10.10 3.37 22.10
C SER A 206 10.36 2.03 21.40
N PRO A 207 11.21 2.00 20.35
CA PRO A 207 11.54 0.76 19.62
C PRO A 207 12.36 -0.25 20.45
N TYR A 208 12.77 0.12 21.67
CA TYR A 208 13.38 -0.77 22.65
C TYR A 208 12.49 -0.82 23.90
N PRO A 209 11.79 -1.94 24.16
CA PRO A 209 11.24 -2.20 25.48
C PRO A 209 12.41 -2.46 26.45
N GLY A 210 12.95 -1.39 27.02
CA GLY A 210 13.87 -1.48 28.15
C GLY A 210 13.22 -2.33 29.26
N PRO A 211 14.00 -3.12 30.02
CA PRO A 211 13.45 -4.06 30.98
C PRO A 211 12.55 -3.32 31.95
N ARG A 212 11.26 -3.71 32.00
CA ARG A 212 10.30 -3.13 32.94
C ARG A 212 10.89 -3.27 34.35
N PRO A 213 10.95 -2.20 35.16
CA PRO A 213 11.41 -2.33 36.54
C PRO A 213 10.40 -3.21 37.29
N THR A 214 10.74 -4.48 37.46
CA THR A 214 10.09 -5.36 38.43
C THR A 214 10.34 -4.73 39.80
N MET A 215 9.35 -4.03 40.33
CA MET A 215 9.36 -3.59 41.72
C MET A 215 9.48 -4.85 42.58
N CYS A 216 10.64 -5.07 43.18
CA CYS A 216 10.90 -6.22 44.04
C CYS A 216 10.14 -6.04 45.37
N SER A 217 8.85 -6.35 45.35
CA SER A 217 7.95 -6.31 46.51
C SER A 217 8.23 -7.47 47.47
N HIS A 218 9.42 -7.47 48.07
CA HIS A 218 9.84 -8.44 49.06
C HIS A 218 10.46 -7.75 50.29
N LEU A 219 9.62 -7.64 51.32
CA LEU A 219 9.92 -7.56 52.76
C LEU A 219 10.78 -6.37 53.21
#